data_AF-A0A831UT88-F1
#
_entry.id   AF-A0A831UT88-F1
#
_cell.length_a   1.000
_cell.length_b   1.000
_cell.length_c   1.000
_cell.angle_alpha   90.00
_cell.angle_beta   90.00
_cell.angle_gamma   90.00
#
_symmetry.space_group_name_H-M   'P 1'
#
loop_
_entity.id
_entity.type
_entity.pdbx_description
1 polymer ?
#
loop_
_entity_poly.entity_id
_entity_poly.type
_entity_poly.pdbx_seq_one_letter_code
_entity_poly.pdbx_strand_id
1 'polypeptide(L)'
;MLDVGLALLAVLAAAFMLIRGDPKWIYPVIAGALALFFIPIATQLVIAAFTPKGAPVPTLFEWRQGQFFPYPYPAGSLQTELERNYAAIHRTYEALLAVQRASLAALFTVAFTETVVAVASAFTPVGAVIQASKFVAYLAQIGDPLLQIALTTFNAATAGVMIFHFLDLMAFLAVRMAAPLLALALLAMIFKPTRALGGALYFFAIAMIVSSYIGYYLSSTAEAFTAWGLETAKWLNATAANATGTAPVPLLFVGGTPNTLYLARYNNTF
;
A
#
# COMPACT_ATOMS: atom_id res chain seq x y z
N MET A 1 -9.66 20.27 -2.20
CA MET A 1 -8.89 20.69 -1.00
C MET A 1 -9.04 22.15 -0.61
N LEU A 2 -10.25 22.69 -0.49
CA LEU A 2 -10.39 24.01 0.15
C LEU A 2 -11.29 23.86 1.36
N ASP A 3 -10.68 23.53 2.50
CA ASP A 3 -11.34 23.74 3.78
C ASP A 3 -11.41 25.25 4.00
N VAL A 4 -12.53 25.84 3.60
CA VAL A 4 -12.79 27.28 3.66
C VAL A 4 -12.62 27.79 5.09
N GLY A 5 -12.94 26.98 6.10
CA GLY A 5 -12.75 27.30 7.51
C GLY A 5 -11.28 27.47 7.86
N LEU A 6 -10.44 26.49 7.51
CA LEU A 6 -8.99 26.56 7.74
C LEU A 6 -8.31 27.66 6.93
N ALA A 7 -8.73 27.86 5.68
CA ALA A 7 -8.21 28.92 4.82
C ALA A 7 -8.55 30.31 5.38
N LEU A 8 -9.80 30.54 5.80
CA LEU A 8 -10.20 31.77 6.48
C LEU A 8 -9.44 31.96 7.79
N LEU A 9 -9.24 30.89 8.57
CA LEU A 9 -8.53 30.95 9.85
C LEU A 9 -7.06 31.32 9.66
N ALA A 10 -6.39 30.80 8.62
CA ALA A 10 -5.04 31.20 8.26
C ALA A 10 -4.95 32.69 7.88
N VAL A 11 -5.91 33.19 7.08
CA VAL A 11 -5.98 34.61 6.68
C VAL A 11 -6.25 35.51 7.88
N LEU A 12 -7.20 35.13 8.75
CA LEU A 12 -7.54 35.88 9.96
C LEU A 12 -6.38 35.92 10.95
N ALA A 13 -5.69 34.79 11.16
CA ALA A 13 -4.51 34.73 12.02
C ALA A 13 -3.41 35.65 11.50
N ALA A 14 -3.15 35.64 10.19
CA ALA A 14 -2.17 36.50 9.56
C ALA A 14 -2.54 37.99 9.63
N ALA A 15 -3.78 38.34 9.31
CA ALA A 15 -4.28 39.71 9.37
C ALA A 15 -4.19 40.29 10.78
N PHE A 16 -4.53 39.49 11.79
CA PHE A 16 -4.46 39.89 13.18
C PHE A 16 -3.02 40.11 13.66
N MET A 17 -2.07 39.26 13.23
CA MET A 17 -0.65 39.47 13.50
C MET A 17 -0.10 40.71 12.78
N LEU A 18 -0.58 40.99 11.57
CA LEU A 18 -0.20 42.16 10.79
C LEU A 18 -0.70 43.46 11.43
N ILE A 19 -1.95 43.51 11.92
CA ILE A 19 -2.52 44.65 12.66
C ILE A 19 -1.72 44.92 13.95
N ARG A 20 -1.18 43.87 14.60
CA ARG A 20 -0.31 44.00 15.78
C ARG A 20 1.14 44.37 15.45
N GLY A 21 1.51 44.48 14.17
CA GLY A 21 2.88 44.74 13.74
C GLY A 21 3.87 43.60 14.04
N ASP A 22 3.41 42.34 14.12
CA ASP A 22 4.31 41.20 14.33
C ASP A 22 5.02 40.85 13.01
N PRO A 23 6.37 40.84 12.97
CA PRO A 23 7.12 40.54 11.74
C PRO A 23 6.90 39.11 11.22
N LYS A 24 6.32 38.21 12.04
CA LYS A 24 6.11 36.79 11.72
C LYS A 24 4.69 36.49 11.25
N TRP A 25 3.93 37.50 10.82
CA TRP A 25 2.55 37.39 10.33
C TRP A 25 2.38 36.43 9.15
N ILE A 26 3.44 36.13 8.41
CA ILE A 26 3.40 35.25 7.23
C ILE A 26 3.31 33.75 7.59
N TYR A 27 3.69 33.36 8.82
CA TYR A 27 3.75 31.94 9.20
C TYR A 27 2.40 31.21 9.14
N PRO A 28 1.27 31.77 9.63
CA PRO A 28 -0.04 31.12 9.48
C PRO A 28 -0.46 30.94 8.01
N VAL A 29 -0.11 31.89 7.14
CA VAL A 29 -0.40 31.81 5.70
C VAL A 29 0.39 30.68 5.05
N ILE A 30 1.70 30.62 5.30
CA ILE A 30 2.56 29.56 4.79
C ILE A 30 2.10 28.21 5.32
N ALA A 31 1.75 28.13 6.61
CA ALA A 31 1.29 26.91 7.24
C ALA A 31 -0.01 26.38 6.60
N GLY A 32 -1.00 27.26 6.40
CA GLY A 32 -2.23 26.92 5.71
C GLY A 32 -2.00 26.54 4.24
N ALA A 33 -1.16 27.29 3.52
CA ALA A 33 -0.86 27.02 2.11
C ALA A 33 -0.14 25.69 1.91
N LEU A 34 0.82 25.37 2.78
CA LEU A 34 1.55 24.10 2.72
C LEU A 34 0.63 22.90 2.95
N ALA A 35 -0.25 22.99 3.96
CA ALA A 35 -1.17 21.92 4.33
C ALA A 35 -2.27 21.69 3.29
N LEU A 36 -2.88 22.77 2.78
CA LEU A 36 -4.06 22.68 1.92
C LEU A 36 -3.72 22.55 0.43
N PHE A 37 -2.57 23.04 -0.02
CA PHE A 37 -2.22 23.08 -1.45
C PHE A 37 -0.90 22.38 -1.75
N PHE A 38 0.19 22.72 -1.07
CA PHE A 38 1.50 22.23 -1.45
C PHE A 38 1.67 20.71 -1.25
N ILE A 39 1.36 20.19 -0.06
CA ILE A 39 1.51 18.76 0.24
C ILE A 39 0.76 17.86 -0.75
N PRO A 40 -0.52 18.12 -1.05
CA PRO A 40 -1.26 17.36 -2.05
C PRO A 40 -0.62 17.39 -3.43
N ILE A 41 -0.28 18.60 -3.91
CA ILE A 41 0.33 18.81 -5.23
C ILE A 41 1.70 18.13 -5.30
N ALA A 42 2.55 18.35 -4.30
CA ALA A 42 3.90 17.81 -4.26
C ALA A 42 3.88 16.27 -4.20
N THR A 43 3.04 15.68 -3.35
CA THR A 43 2.92 14.22 -3.24
C THR A 43 2.48 13.62 -4.57
N GLN A 44 1.52 14.26 -5.24
CA GLN A 44 1.03 13.82 -6.54
C GLN A 44 2.05 13.99 -7.66
N LEU A 45 2.81 15.09 -7.68
CA LEU A 45 3.88 15.31 -8.66
C LEU A 45 5.02 14.30 -8.49
N VAL A 46 5.40 14.01 -7.25
CA VAL A 46 6.40 12.98 -6.94
C VAL A 46 5.92 11.63 -7.47
N ILE A 47 4.67 11.27 -7.20
CA ILE A 47 4.13 9.98 -7.66
C ILE A 47 3.98 9.95 -9.17
N ALA A 48 3.49 11.02 -9.79
CA ALA A 48 3.44 11.15 -11.25
C ALA A 48 4.83 10.98 -11.90
N ALA A 49 5.91 11.44 -11.25
CA ALA A 49 7.27 11.24 -11.73
C ALA A 49 7.75 9.79 -11.66
N PHE A 50 7.23 8.99 -10.71
CA PHE A 50 7.55 7.57 -10.56
C PHE A 50 6.55 6.63 -11.24
N THR A 51 5.40 7.13 -11.69
CA THR A 51 4.39 6.37 -12.43
C THR A 51 4.83 6.15 -13.89
N PRO A 52 4.83 4.91 -14.41
CA PRO A 52 5.15 4.62 -15.80
C PRO A 52 4.25 5.40 -16.79
N LYS A 53 4.82 5.89 -17.90
CA LYS A 53 4.07 6.62 -18.93
C LYS A 53 2.91 5.77 -19.47
N GLY A 54 1.67 6.23 -19.26
CA GLY A 54 0.45 5.56 -19.74
C GLY A 54 -0.43 4.94 -18.64
N ALA A 55 0.04 4.88 -17.39
CA ALA A 55 -0.80 4.54 -16.25
C ALA A 55 -1.63 5.77 -15.81
N PRO A 56 -2.87 5.58 -15.29
CA PRO A 56 -3.71 6.69 -14.86
C PRO A 56 -3.02 7.47 -13.76
N VAL A 57 -2.53 8.66 -14.10
CA VAL A 57 -1.98 9.61 -13.13
C VAL A 57 -3.17 10.21 -12.40
N PRO A 58 -3.14 10.31 -11.06
CA PRO A 58 -4.16 11.03 -10.34
C PRO A 58 -4.28 12.44 -10.94
N THR A 59 -5.50 12.93 -11.19
CA THR A 59 -5.72 14.26 -11.78
C THR A 59 -5.69 15.33 -10.70
N LEU A 60 -4.84 16.35 -10.86
CA LEU A 60 -4.75 17.52 -9.95
C LEU A 60 -5.99 18.41 -10.08
N PHE A 61 -6.58 18.41 -11.27
CA PHE A 61 -7.73 19.22 -11.61
C PHE A 61 -8.69 18.40 -12.49
N GLU A 62 -9.96 18.46 -12.17
CA GLU A 62 -11.03 17.98 -13.03
C GLU A 62 -11.65 19.16 -13.79
N TRP A 63 -11.81 19.02 -15.09
CA TRP A 63 -12.61 19.95 -15.88
C TRP A 63 -14.09 19.61 -15.71
N ARG A 64 -14.83 20.43 -14.97
CA ARG A 64 -16.29 20.31 -14.87
C ARG A 64 -16.95 21.17 -15.96
N GLN A 65 -17.84 20.58 -16.75
CA GLN A 65 -18.60 21.31 -17.77
C GLN A 65 -19.34 22.50 -17.12
N GLY A 66 -19.15 23.70 -17.69
CA GLY A 66 -19.81 24.94 -17.24
C GLY A 66 -19.01 25.81 -16.28
N GLN A 67 -17.77 25.44 -15.91
CA GLN A 67 -16.89 26.27 -15.07
C GLN A 67 -15.66 26.75 -15.85
N PHE A 68 -15.35 28.05 -15.72
CA PHE A 68 -14.28 28.72 -16.46
C PHE A 68 -12.87 28.35 -15.99
N PHE A 69 -12.75 27.71 -14.82
CA PHE A 69 -11.47 27.32 -14.22
C PHE A 69 -11.43 25.81 -13.90
N PRO A 70 -10.26 25.15 -14.06
CA PRO A 70 -10.07 23.76 -13.66
C PRO A 70 -10.40 23.59 -12.18
N TYR A 71 -11.24 22.61 -11.84
CA TYR A 71 -11.65 22.36 -10.46
C TYR A 71 -10.56 21.57 -9.75
N PRO A 72 -10.02 22.02 -8.61
CA PRO A 72 -9.01 21.26 -7.88
C PRO A 72 -9.63 19.91 -7.47
N TYR A 73 -9.04 18.82 -7.96
CA TYR A 73 -9.43 17.47 -7.58
C TYR A 73 -8.40 16.93 -6.59
N PRO A 74 -8.84 16.45 -5.41
CA PRO A 74 -10.23 16.17 -5.06
C PRO A 74 -11.01 17.44 -4.66
N ALA A 75 -12.30 17.45 -4.99
CA ALA A 75 -13.21 18.57 -4.78
C ALA A 75 -13.84 18.57 -3.36
N GLY A 76 -13.12 18.08 -2.34
CA GLY A 76 -13.59 17.96 -0.97
C GLY A 76 -13.00 19.01 -0.02
N SER A 77 -13.61 19.15 1.16
CA SER A 77 -12.91 19.70 2.33
C SER A 77 -11.75 18.77 2.70
N LEU A 78 -10.77 19.28 3.45
CA LEU A 78 -9.65 18.46 3.95
C LEU A 78 -10.16 17.18 4.63
N GLN A 79 -11.24 17.30 5.40
CA GLN A 79 -11.88 16.18 6.08
C GLN A 79 -12.35 15.07 5.12
N THR A 80 -13.12 15.43 4.09
CA THR A 80 -13.65 14.47 3.11
C THR A 80 -12.53 13.72 2.39
N GLU A 81 -11.40 14.38 2.14
CA GLU A 81 -10.27 13.75 1.48
C GLU A 81 -9.51 12.80 2.39
N LEU A 82 -9.31 13.18 3.65
CA LEU A 82 -8.72 12.30 4.64
C LEU A 82 -9.59 11.05 4.87
N GLU A 83 -10.91 11.18 4.87
CA GLU A 83 -11.85 10.05 4.98
C GLU A 83 -11.75 9.10 3.77
N ARG A 84 -11.71 9.67 2.56
CA ARG A 84 -11.51 8.88 1.34
C ARG A 84 -10.16 8.16 1.36
N ASN A 85 -9.11 8.86 1.75
CA ASN A 85 -7.76 8.29 1.82
C ASN A 85 -7.71 7.17 2.86
N TYR A 86 -8.29 7.39 4.04
CA TYR A 86 -8.42 6.38 5.08
C TYR A 86 -9.16 5.14 4.58
N ALA A 87 -10.31 5.30 3.93
CA ALA A 87 -11.07 4.15 3.40
C ALA A 87 -10.26 3.30 2.41
N ALA A 88 -9.49 3.93 1.52
CA ALA A 88 -8.62 3.22 0.58
C ALA A 88 -7.47 2.49 1.29
N ILE A 89 -6.79 3.16 2.21
CA ILE A 89 -5.69 2.60 2.99
C ILE A 89 -6.18 1.41 3.83
N HIS A 90 -7.30 1.58 4.53
CA HIS A 90 -7.87 0.56 5.40
C HIS A 90 -8.26 -0.70 4.61
N ARG A 91 -8.94 -0.52 3.47
CA ARG A 91 -9.28 -1.62 2.57
C ARG A 91 -8.02 -2.35 2.07
N THR A 92 -6.98 -1.60 1.72
CA THR A 92 -5.71 -2.16 1.26
C THR A 92 -5.02 -2.95 2.36
N TYR A 93 -5.01 -2.42 3.59
CA TYR A 93 -4.49 -3.08 4.77
C TYR A 93 -5.18 -4.43 5.01
N GLU A 94 -6.52 -4.47 4.99
CA GLU A 94 -7.27 -5.71 5.14
C GLU A 94 -6.96 -6.73 4.04
N ALA A 95 -6.85 -6.27 2.78
CA ALA A 95 -6.48 -7.12 1.66
C ALA A 95 -5.06 -7.70 1.81
N LEU A 96 -4.09 -6.89 2.25
CA LEU A 96 -2.73 -7.35 2.53
C LEU A 96 -2.69 -8.37 3.66
N LEU A 97 -3.50 -8.17 4.70
CA LEU A 97 -3.62 -9.10 5.81
C LEU A 97 -4.24 -10.44 5.37
N ALA A 98 -5.20 -10.40 4.44
CA ALA A 98 -5.73 -11.60 3.81
C ALA A 98 -4.66 -12.34 2.99
N VAL A 99 -3.86 -11.62 2.19
CA VAL A 99 -2.74 -12.18 1.42
C VAL A 99 -1.68 -12.77 2.33
N GLN A 100 -1.34 -12.09 3.43
CA GLN A 100 -0.37 -12.57 4.41
C GLN A 100 -0.83 -13.91 5.01
N ARG A 101 -2.11 -14.02 5.39
CA ARG A 101 -2.67 -15.27 5.91
C ARG A 101 -2.69 -16.38 4.85
N ALA A 102 -3.08 -16.05 3.62
CA ALA A 102 -3.11 -17.01 2.51
C ALA A 102 -1.71 -17.50 2.13
N SER A 103 -0.72 -16.60 2.08
CA SER A 103 0.68 -16.93 1.78
C SER A 103 1.34 -17.72 2.91
N LEU A 104 1.01 -17.44 4.18
CA LEU A 104 1.45 -18.24 5.31
C LEU A 104 0.90 -19.67 5.22
N ALA A 105 -0.40 -19.83 4.92
CA ALA A 105 -1.00 -21.14 4.72
C ALA A 105 -0.32 -21.90 3.57
N ALA A 106 -0.12 -21.22 2.42
CA ALA A 106 0.57 -21.80 1.28
C ALA A 106 2.01 -22.22 1.60
N LEU A 107 2.74 -21.39 2.35
CA LEU A 107 4.10 -21.72 2.82
C LEU A 107 4.11 -23.00 3.66
N PHE A 108 3.19 -23.12 4.62
CA PHE A 108 3.07 -24.33 5.44
C PHE A 108 2.70 -25.56 4.60
N THR A 109 1.79 -25.41 3.63
CA THR A 109 1.38 -26.51 2.75
C THR A 109 2.53 -26.99 1.86
N VAL A 110 3.30 -26.08 1.28
CA VAL A 110 4.50 -26.41 0.48
C VAL A 110 5.55 -27.08 1.35
N ALA A 111 5.90 -26.50 2.51
CA ALA A 111 6.90 -27.06 3.42
C ALA A 111 6.51 -28.44 3.98
N PHE A 112 5.23 -28.63 4.32
CA PHE A 112 4.72 -29.94 4.75
C PHE A 112 4.81 -30.97 3.64
N THR A 113 4.44 -30.60 2.41
CA THR A 113 4.51 -31.49 1.25
C THR A 113 5.95 -31.92 0.96
N GLU A 114 6.90 -30.98 0.99
CA GLU A 114 8.33 -31.30 0.86
C GLU A 114 8.81 -32.24 1.96
N THR A 115 8.38 -32.03 3.20
CA THR A 115 8.73 -32.90 4.32
C THR A 115 8.18 -34.32 4.11
N VAL A 116 6.92 -34.46 3.69
CA VAL A 116 6.31 -35.77 3.39
C VAL A 116 7.04 -36.46 2.24
N VAL A 117 7.38 -35.73 1.17
CA VAL A 117 8.14 -36.27 0.03
C VAL A 117 9.53 -36.72 0.46
N ALA A 118 10.24 -35.92 1.27
CA ALA A 118 11.55 -36.26 1.80
C ALA A 118 11.50 -37.51 2.69
N VAL A 119 10.51 -37.60 3.58
CA VAL A 119 10.28 -38.79 4.42
C VAL A 119 9.96 -40.02 3.55
N ALA A 120 9.04 -39.92 2.58
CA ALA A 120 8.69 -41.02 1.69
C ALA A 120 9.89 -41.51 0.84
N SER A 121 10.77 -40.58 0.44
CA SER A 121 12.00 -40.91 -0.27
C SER A 121 13.02 -41.65 0.58
N ALA A 122 13.02 -41.43 1.90
CA ALA A 122 13.90 -42.14 2.83
C ALA A 122 13.48 -43.61 3.04
N PHE A 123 12.21 -43.95 2.76
CA PHE A 123 11.65 -45.29 2.97
C PHE A 123 11.49 -46.14 1.69
N THR A 124 11.96 -45.68 0.52
CA THR A 124 11.72 -46.39 -0.75
C THR A 124 12.75 -47.54 -0.99
N PRO A 125 12.32 -48.81 -1.20
CA PRO A 125 13.24 -49.94 -1.36
C PRO A 125 13.95 -49.97 -2.72
N VAL A 126 15.21 -50.42 -2.71
CA VAL A 126 16.28 -50.33 -3.74
C VAL A 126 15.87 -50.61 -5.20
N GLY A 127 14.84 -51.42 -5.47
CA GLY A 127 14.37 -51.73 -6.84
C GLY A 127 13.37 -50.72 -7.44
N ALA A 128 12.54 -50.07 -6.61
CA ALA A 128 11.64 -48.98 -7.02
C ALA A 128 12.34 -47.61 -7.04
N VAL A 129 13.59 -47.57 -6.56
CA VAL A 129 14.39 -46.36 -6.39
C VAL A 129 14.59 -45.61 -7.69
N ILE A 130 14.72 -46.22 -8.87
CA ILE A 130 15.05 -45.42 -10.07
C ILE A 130 13.89 -44.53 -10.54
N GLN A 131 12.65 -45.01 -10.52
CA GLN A 131 11.48 -44.19 -10.87
C GLN A 131 11.06 -43.28 -9.72
N ALA A 132 11.06 -43.79 -8.48
CA ALA A 132 10.74 -42.98 -7.31
C ALA A 132 11.79 -41.88 -7.07
N SER A 133 13.08 -42.17 -7.25
CA SER A 133 14.14 -41.15 -7.15
C SER A 133 14.10 -40.15 -8.29
N LYS A 134 13.70 -40.51 -9.51
CA LYS A 134 13.48 -39.53 -10.60
C LYS A 134 12.30 -38.62 -10.28
N PHE A 135 11.21 -39.16 -9.75
CA PHE A 135 10.04 -38.38 -9.32
C PHE A 135 10.36 -37.48 -8.12
N VAL A 136 11.06 -38.01 -7.12
CA VAL A 136 11.53 -37.27 -5.93
C VAL A 136 12.59 -36.23 -6.30
N ALA A 137 13.53 -36.53 -7.19
CA ALA A 137 14.54 -35.56 -7.64
C ALA A 137 13.91 -34.45 -8.49
N TYR A 138 12.91 -34.77 -9.31
CA TYR A 138 12.12 -33.78 -10.04
C TYR A 138 11.29 -32.91 -9.08
N LEU A 139 10.68 -33.51 -8.06
CA LEU A 139 9.97 -32.77 -7.01
C LEU A 139 10.90 -31.96 -6.12
N ALA A 140 12.12 -32.42 -5.83
CA ALA A 140 13.12 -31.67 -5.06
C ALA A 140 13.72 -30.51 -5.87
N GLN A 141 13.89 -30.67 -7.19
CA GLN A 141 14.28 -29.57 -8.09
C GLN A 141 13.20 -28.50 -8.20
N ILE A 142 11.93 -28.84 -7.98
CA ILE A 142 10.80 -27.91 -8.05
C ILE A 142 10.43 -27.36 -6.67
N GLY A 143 10.58 -28.15 -5.61
CA GLY A 143 10.24 -27.79 -4.24
C GLY A 143 11.00 -26.56 -3.75
N ASP A 144 12.33 -26.58 -3.79
CA ASP A 144 13.15 -25.47 -3.30
C ASP A 144 12.79 -24.11 -3.96
N PRO A 145 12.59 -24.02 -5.29
CA PRO A 145 12.01 -22.84 -5.92
C PRO A 145 10.60 -22.45 -5.43
N LEU A 146 9.70 -23.41 -5.21
CA LEU A 146 8.35 -23.14 -4.71
C LEU A 146 8.37 -22.63 -3.27
N LEU A 147 9.22 -23.21 -2.42
CA LEU A 147 9.43 -22.75 -1.05
C LEU A 147 10.00 -21.33 -1.03
N GLN A 148 10.96 -21.02 -1.90
CA GLN A 148 11.50 -19.67 -2.04
C GLN A 148 10.45 -18.66 -2.55
N ILE A 149 9.61 -19.03 -3.51
CA ILE A 149 8.50 -18.19 -3.97
C ILE A 149 7.50 -17.95 -2.83
N ALA A 150 7.15 -19.00 -2.08
CA ALA A 150 6.24 -18.91 -0.95
C ALA A 150 6.80 -18.01 0.17
N LEU A 151 8.07 -18.19 0.54
CA LEU A 151 8.78 -17.36 1.52
C LEU A 151 8.85 -15.91 1.08
N THR A 152 9.24 -15.67 -0.18
CA THR A 152 9.34 -14.30 -0.73
C THR A 152 7.98 -13.61 -0.74
N THR A 153 6.92 -14.31 -1.16
CA THR A 153 5.55 -13.79 -1.18
C THR A 153 5.07 -13.48 0.24
N PHE A 154 5.30 -14.37 1.20
CA PHE A 154 4.94 -14.16 2.61
C PHE A 154 5.70 -12.99 3.23
N ASN A 155 7.01 -12.87 2.98
CA ASN A 155 7.83 -11.77 3.48
C ASN A 155 7.40 -10.43 2.88
N ALA A 156 7.13 -10.39 1.57
CA ALA A 156 6.61 -9.19 0.89
C ALA A 156 5.23 -8.78 1.42
N ALA A 157 4.31 -9.74 1.60
CA ALA A 157 3.00 -9.48 2.18
C ALA A 157 3.11 -8.97 3.62
N THR A 158 3.99 -9.56 4.44
CA THR A 158 4.23 -9.12 5.82
C THR A 158 4.80 -7.70 5.86
N ALA A 159 5.77 -7.38 5.02
CA ALA A 159 6.29 -6.01 4.90
C ALA A 159 5.20 -5.03 4.48
N GLY A 160 4.36 -5.40 3.51
CA GLY A 160 3.20 -4.62 3.09
C GLY A 160 2.23 -4.37 4.25
N VAL A 161 1.88 -5.40 5.03
CA VAL A 161 1.03 -5.29 6.22
C VAL A 161 1.62 -4.33 7.24
N MET A 162 2.93 -4.40 7.52
CA MET A 162 3.58 -3.51 8.48
C MET A 162 3.52 -2.04 8.04
N ILE A 163 3.80 -1.77 6.76
CA ILE A 163 3.74 -0.42 6.19
C ILE A 163 2.29 0.10 6.24
N PHE A 164 1.32 -0.68 5.76
CA PHE A 164 -0.07 -0.26 5.71
C PHE A 164 -0.72 -0.20 7.09
N HIS A 165 -0.25 -0.96 8.08
CA HIS A 165 -0.71 -0.83 9.46
C HIS A 165 -0.35 0.54 10.05
N PHE A 166 0.89 0.99 9.83
CA PHE A 166 1.31 2.33 10.24
C PHE A 166 0.53 3.42 9.48
N LEU A 167 0.36 3.26 8.17
CA LEU A 167 -0.39 4.23 7.35
C LEU A 167 -1.87 4.29 7.72
N ASP A 168 -2.50 3.15 8.05
CA ASP A 168 -3.88 3.06 8.52
C ASP A 168 -4.05 3.80 9.85
N LEU A 169 -3.13 3.59 10.79
CA LEU A 169 -3.11 4.33 12.06
C LEU A 169 -2.97 5.84 11.82
N MET A 170 -2.02 6.25 10.99
CA MET A 170 -1.79 7.66 10.69
C MET A 170 -2.95 8.30 9.95
N ALA A 171 -3.59 7.59 9.02
CA ALA A 171 -4.77 8.07 8.31
C ALA A 171 -6.00 8.16 9.22
N PHE A 172 -6.20 7.18 10.11
CA PHE A 172 -7.23 7.22 11.14
C PHE A 172 -7.07 8.44 12.06
N LEU A 173 -5.84 8.68 12.52
CA LEU A 173 -5.52 9.88 13.30
C LEU A 173 -5.72 11.15 12.47
N ALA A 174 -5.36 11.14 11.19
CA ALA A 174 -5.56 12.30 10.31
C ALA A 174 -7.03 12.70 10.23
N VAL A 175 -7.92 11.74 9.98
CA VAL A 175 -9.39 11.96 9.90
C VAL A 175 -9.94 12.61 11.17
N ARG A 176 -9.39 12.29 12.34
CA ARG A 176 -9.93 12.77 13.63
C ARG A 176 -9.23 14.02 14.14
N MET A 177 -7.93 14.15 13.87
CA MET A 177 -7.06 15.08 14.56
C MET A 177 -6.40 16.11 13.65
N ALA A 178 -6.27 15.88 12.34
CA ALA A 178 -5.51 16.79 11.48
C ALA A 178 -6.14 18.17 11.39
N ALA A 179 -7.45 18.26 11.13
CA ALA A 179 -8.18 19.52 11.07
C ALA A 179 -8.18 20.29 12.41
N PRO A 180 -8.52 19.68 13.57
CA PRO A 180 -8.48 20.40 14.84
C PRO A 180 -7.05 20.78 15.25
N LEU A 181 -6.04 19.94 14.97
CA LEU A 181 -4.64 20.29 15.23
C LEU A 181 -4.16 21.45 14.36
N LEU A 182 -4.57 21.51 13.08
CA LEU A 182 -4.28 22.65 12.21
C LEU A 182 -4.94 23.92 12.73
N ALA A 183 -6.20 23.86 13.14
CA ALA A 183 -6.91 25.00 13.69
C ALA A 183 -6.24 25.51 14.98
N LEU A 184 -5.92 24.61 15.91
CA LEU A 184 -5.21 24.94 17.14
C LEU A 184 -3.79 25.47 16.88
N ALA A 185 -3.09 24.90 15.89
CA ALA A 185 -1.77 25.34 15.49
C ALA A 185 -1.79 26.79 15.00
N LEU A 186 -2.71 27.10 14.08
CA LEU A 186 -2.88 28.45 13.52
C LEU A 186 -3.26 29.46 14.61
N LEU A 187 -4.15 29.09 15.55
CA LEU A 187 -4.48 29.92 16.71
C LEU A 187 -3.29 30.13 17.65
N ALA A 188 -2.54 29.07 17.95
CA ALA A 188 -1.39 29.13 18.85
C ALA A 188 -0.23 29.95 18.25
N MET A 189 -0.08 30.01 16.92
CA MET A 189 0.93 30.82 16.25
C MET A 189 0.72 32.34 16.42
N ILE A 190 -0.52 32.77 16.67
CA ILE A 190 -0.89 34.18 16.86
C ILE A 190 -0.16 34.80 18.06
N PHE A 191 -0.03 34.05 19.16
CA PHE A 191 0.56 34.57 20.39
C PHE A 191 2.05 34.22 20.46
N LYS A 192 2.90 35.20 20.80
CA LYS A 192 4.35 35.02 20.94
C LYS A 192 4.73 33.85 21.87
N PRO A 193 4.12 33.66 23.05
CA PRO A 193 4.50 32.58 23.98
C PRO A 193 4.12 31.18 23.49
N THR A 194 3.01 31.03 22.75
CA THR A 194 2.48 29.72 22.31
C THR A 194 2.93 29.34 20.89
N ARG A 195 3.77 30.16 20.26
CA ARG A 195 4.17 29.96 18.85
C ARG A 195 4.94 28.66 18.63
N ALA A 196 5.80 28.28 19.57
CA ALA A 196 6.53 27.01 19.50
C ALA A 196 5.58 25.81 19.60
N LEU A 197 4.57 25.90 20.49
CA LEU A 197 3.51 24.89 20.59
C LEU A 197 2.70 24.81 19.29
N GLY A 198 2.35 25.95 18.70
CA GLY A 198 1.69 26.00 17.39
C GLY A 198 2.48 25.31 16.28
N GLY A 199 3.81 25.50 16.26
CA GLY A 199 4.70 24.79 15.34
C GLY A 199 4.72 23.27 15.56
N ALA A 200 4.72 22.81 16.81
CA ALA A 200 4.67 21.38 17.12
C ALA A 200 3.34 20.74 16.71
N LEU A 201 2.21 21.38 17.01
CA LEU A 201 0.88 20.92 16.58
C LEU A 201 0.77 20.86 15.05
N TYR A 202 1.32 21.87 14.37
CA TYR A 202 1.40 21.93 12.92
C TYR A 202 2.20 20.77 12.33
N PHE A 203 3.35 20.45 12.92
CA PHE A 203 4.18 19.32 12.50
C PHE A 203 3.41 18.00 12.54
N PHE A 204 2.73 17.70 13.66
CA PHE A 204 1.94 16.48 13.77
C PHE A 204 0.79 16.43 12.77
N ALA A 205 0.10 17.56 12.57
CA ALA A 205 -0.98 17.63 11.59
C ALA A 205 -0.49 17.37 10.16
N ILE A 206 0.64 17.97 9.76
CA ILE A 206 1.26 17.69 8.46
C ILE A 206 1.68 16.23 8.36
N ALA A 207 2.35 15.68 9.36
CA ALA A 207 2.84 14.31 9.31
C ALA A 207 1.70 13.31 9.06
N MET A 208 0.54 13.54 9.69
CA MET A 208 -0.69 12.78 9.47
C MET A 208 -1.24 12.96 8.05
N ILE A 209 -1.35 14.19 7.57
CA ILE A 209 -1.85 14.49 6.22
C ILE A 209 -0.94 13.86 5.16
N VAL A 210 0.37 14.10 5.23
CA VAL A 210 1.37 13.56 4.29
C VAL A 210 1.31 12.03 4.27
N SER A 211 1.29 11.39 5.44
CA SER A 211 1.20 9.92 5.52
C SER A 211 -0.08 9.39 4.89
N SER A 212 -1.21 10.09 5.09
CA SER A 212 -2.49 9.74 4.48
C SER A 212 -2.45 9.84 2.95
N TYR A 213 -1.85 10.90 2.38
CA TYR A 213 -1.70 10.99 0.92
C TYR A 213 -0.75 9.94 0.36
N ILE A 214 0.39 9.70 1.01
CA ILE A 214 1.32 8.64 0.61
C ILE A 214 0.60 7.29 0.59
N GLY A 215 -0.11 6.95 1.67
CA GLY A 215 -0.84 5.69 1.76
C GLY A 215 -1.91 5.54 0.68
N TYR A 216 -2.71 6.59 0.44
CA TYR A 216 -3.75 6.57 -0.59
C TYR A 216 -3.19 6.25 -1.97
N TYR A 217 -2.06 6.86 -2.33
CA TYR A 217 -1.47 6.61 -3.64
C TYR A 217 -0.76 5.26 -3.73
N LEU A 218 -0.12 4.80 -2.64
CA LEU A 218 0.45 3.46 -2.57
C LEU A 218 -0.61 2.35 -2.62
N SER A 219 -1.85 2.63 -2.19
CA SER A 219 -2.95 1.66 -2.19
C SER A 219 -3.15 0.99 -3.54
N SER A 220 -3.09 1.73 -4.65
CA SER A 220 -3.28 1.17 -5.99
C SER A 220 -2.25 0.10 -6.36
N THR A 221 -0.97 0.36 -6.07
CA THR A 221 0.13 -0.58 -6.28
C THR A 221 0.00 -1.79 -5.35
N ALA A 222 -0.36 -1.55 -4.09
CA ALA A 222 -0.56 -2.60 -3.12
C ALA A 222 -1.76 -3.50 -3.49
N GLU A 223 -2.85 -2.94 -4.02
CA GLU A 223 -4.00 -3.72 -4.53
C GLU A 223 -3.61 -4.63 -5.70
N ALA A 224 -2.75 -4.15 -6.62
CA ALA A 224 -2.22 -5.00 -7.68
C ALA A 224 -1.39 -6.17 -7.11
N PHE A 225 -0.57 -5.88 -6.09
CA PHE A 225 0.18 -6.92 -5.38
C PHE A 225 -0.73 -7.89 -4.62
N THR A 226 -1.80 -7.44 -3.96
CA THR A 226 -2.71 -8.33 -3.23
C THR A 226 -3.44 -9.28 -4.16
N ALA A 227 -3.89 -8.81 -5.32
CA ALA A 227 -4.49 -9.66 -6.35
C ALA A 227 -3.49 -10.74 -6.83
N TRP A 228 -2.27 -10.34 -7.17
CA TRP A 228 -1.22 -11.28 -7.58
C TRP A 228 -0.86 -12.27 -6.45
N GLY A 229 -0.72 -11.79 -5.21
CA GLY A 229 -0.34 -12.61 -4.06
C GLY A 229 -1.39 -13.66 -3.72
N LEU A 230 -2.68 -13.32 -3.81
CA LEU A 230 -3.77 -14.29 -3.62
C LEU A 230 -3.77 -15.38 -4.69
N GLU A 231 -3.60 -15.02 -5.96
CA GLU A 231 -3.53 -16.01 -7.04
C GLU A 231 -2.29 -16.90 -6.92
N THR A 232 -1.15 -16.32 -6.51
CA THR A 232 0.08 -17.07 -6.24
C THR A 232 -0.13 -18.07 -5.09
N ALA A 233 -0.78 -17.66 -3.99
CA ALA A 233 -1.08 -18.55 -2.87
C ALA A 233 -2.03 -19.70 -3.26
N LYS A 234 -3.07 -19.42 -4.06
CA LYS A 234 -3.96 -20.46 -4.60
C LYS A 234 -3.20 -21.45 -5.49
N TRP A 235 -2.33 -20.94 -6.36
CA TRP A 235 -1.51 -21.76 -7.24
C TRP A 235 -0.53 -22.64 -6.45
N LEU A 236 0.13 -22.09 -5.42
CA LEU A 236 1.04 -22.86 -4.54
C LEU A 236 0.28 -23.98 -3.82
N ASN A 237 -0.91 -23.69 -3.28
CA ASN A 237 -1.76 -24.69 -2.63
C ASN A 237 -2.19 -25.81 -3.60
N ALA A 238 -2.61 -25.45 -4.82
CA ALA A 238 -2.97 -26.43 -5.83
C ALA A 238 -1.77 -27.30 -6.24
N THR A 239 -0.60 -26.68 -6.40
CA THR A 239 0.64 -27.38 -6.77
C THR A 239 1.07 -28.37 -5.69
N ALA A 240 1.00 -27.98 -4.42
CA ALA A 240 1.30 -28.86 -3.29
C ALA A 240 0.30 -30.02 -3.15
N ALA A 241 -1.00 -29.77 -3.36
CA ALA A 241 -2.02 -30.84 -3.40
C ALA A 241 -1.81 -31.81 -4.57
N ASN A 242 -1.37 -31.30 -5.74
CA ASN A 242 -1.08 -32.14 -6.90
C ASN A 242 0.20 -32.98 -6.71
N ALA A 243 1.20 -32.46 -6.01
CA ALA A 243 2.43 -33.18 -5.69
C ALA A 243 2.21 -34.38 -4.74
N THR A 244 1.14 -34.38 -3.94
CA THR A 244 0.73 -35.52 -3.09
C THR A 244 -0.11 -36.56 -3.85
N GLY A 245 -0.33 -36.39 -5.16
CA GLY A 245 -0.96 -37.38 -6.04
C GLY A 245 -2.50 -37.36 -6.09
N THR A 246 -3.15 -36.31 -5.58
CA THR A 246 -4.63 -36.22 -5.55
C THR A 246 -5.25 -35.51 -6.75
N ALA A 247 -4.47 -34.81 -7.58
CA ALA A 247 -4.92 -34.19 -8.83
C ALA A 247 -3.74 -33.96 -9.81
N PRO A 248 -3.97 -33.84 -11.13
CA PRO A 248 -2.92 -33.82 -12.14
C PRO A 248 -1.98 -32.61 -11.99
N VAL A 249 -0.68 -32.85 -12.14
CA VAL A 249 0.43 -31.89 -11.93
C VAL A 249 0.27 -30.64 -12.82
N PRO A 250 0.37 -29.41 -12.27
CA PRO A 250 0.46 -28.22 -13.10
C PRO A 250 1.78 -28.26 -13.87
N LEU A 251 1.72 -28.29 -15.20
CA LEU A 251 2.91 -28.29 -16.05
C LEU A 251 3.58 -26.92 -15.99
N LEU A 252 4.65 -26.84 -15.19
CA LEU A 252 5.62 -25.76 -15.23
C LEU A 252 6.55 -26.04 -16.43
N PHE A 253 6.31 -25.39 -17.57
CA PHE A 253 7.19 -25.50 -18.72
C PHE A 253 8.28 -24.43 -18.63
N VAL A 254 9.47 -24.81 -18.17
CA VAL A 254 10.67 -23.99 -18.34
C VAL A 254 11.21 -24.24 -19.73
N GLY A 255 10.60 -23.60 -20.72
CA GLY A 255 11.08 -23.62 -22.11
C GLY A 255 10.89 -22.25 -22.73
N GLY A 256 12.01 -21.53 -22.86
CA GLY A 256 12.06 -20.18 -23.41
C GLY A 256 13.32 -19.45 -22.98
N THR A 257 13.58 -18.31 -23.62
CA THR A 257 14.72 -17.42 -23.38
C THR A 257 15.05 -17.21 -21.89
N PRO A 258 16.34 -17.07 -21.52
CA PRO A 258 16.76 -16.88 -20.14
C PRO A 258 15.95 -15.75 -19.48
N ASN A 259 15.52 -15.97 -18.23
CA ASN A 259 14.74 -15.03 -17.40
C ASN A 259 13.23 -14.92 -17.69
N THR A 260 12.61 -15.90 -18.35
CA THR A 260 11.14 -15.91 -18.55
C THR A 260 10.50 -17.11 -17.86
N LEU A 261 9.65 -16.86 -16.86
CA LEU A 261 8.83 -17.89 -16.21
C LEU A 261 7.43 -17.90 -16.85
N TYR A 262 7.08 -18.98 -17.55
CA TYR A 262 5.73 -19.17 -18.08
C TYR A 262 4.88 -19.92 -17.06
N LEU A 263 3.97 -19.20 -16.41
CA LEU A 263 2.92 -19.78 -15.58
C LEU A 263 1.71 -20.10 -16.46
N ALA A 264 1.60 -21.36 -16.91
CA ALA A 264 0.42 -21.80 -17.64
C ALA A 264 -0.75 -22.03 -16.67
N ARG A 265 -1.86 -21.31 -16.85
CA ARG A 265 -3.12 -21.57 -16.13
C ARG A 265 -3.69 -22.89 -16.63
N TYR A 266 -3.88 -23.86 -15.74
CA TYR A 266 -4.67 -25.05 -16.04
C TYR A 266 -6.15 -24.64 -16.21
N ASN A 267 -6.68 -24.78 -17.43
CA ASN A 267 -8.09 -24.55 -17.74
C ASN A 267 -8.83 -25.90 -17.69
N ASN A 268 -9.61 -26.12 -16.63
CA ASN A 268 -10.39 -27.34 -16.46
C ASN A 268 -11.87 -27.05 -16.82
N THR A 269 -12.16 -26.90 -18.11
CA THR A 269 -13.52 -27.03 -18.62
C THR A 269 -13.75 -28.49 -18.99
N PHE A 270 -14.55 -29.19 -18.17
CA PHE A 270 -15.25 -30.41 -18.56
C PHE A 270 -16.74 -30.09 -18.72
#